data_AF-A0A2I0B8Y3-F1
#
_entry.id   AF-A0A2I0B8Y3-F1
#
_cell.length_a   1.000
_cell.length_b   1.000
_cell.length_c   1.000
_cell.angle_alpha   90.00
_cell.angle_beta   90.00
_cell.angle_gamma   90.00
#
_symmetry.space_group_name_H-M   'P 1'
#
loop_
_entity.id
_entity.type
_entity.pdbx_description
1 polymer ?
#
loop_
_entity_poly.entity_id
_entity_poly.type
_entity_poly.pdbx_seq_one_letter_code
_entity_poly.pdbx_strand_id
1 'polypeptide(L)'
;MGRHKDTEGLSIICAGLGIAEEDENGNVRGYAKTEHCLDNLKDLQRFLRRDDPQRRDVFKLLCKWKMVSRDIVPIIETFQSDKNLVINAVKILVFLTMPVDTSSDDVAQQIEYLWDLKAALTRNLTIAVIVSLLEEPLSHLELAVFTEDDWKLVQLVLTMFRNILAIQSITVQQKASGSASQFLHLTERFLQLMFQENVMDIIVVLVQHVDDPDGYLRQDNLLLLEIFHYILLGKDPELIAKTSTVNFKDNEDCENVADSLKFVMEVEDEKRRVFRQRNVERYPQYDGTYIRLAMDGSKLLFKGNPASVCTNGLAKAHRVPRGPMKKVASENGLLSLQDESVLEQLHIFISQFLSAGYNDCPE
;
A
#
# COMPACT_ATOMS: atom_id res chain seq x y z
N MET A 1 35.21 9.46 -11.17
CA MET A 1 35.34 8.88 -12.52
C MET A 1 34.42 7.67 -12.76
N GLY A 2 34.24 6.75 -11.80
CA GLY A 2 33.36 5.57 -11.97
C GLY A 2 31.86 5.88 -12.08
N ARG A 3 31.29 6.68 -11.15
CA ARG A 3 29.85 6.99 -11.09
C ARG A 3 29.24 7.58 -12.38
N HIS A 4 29.96 8.43 -13.10
CA HIS A 4 29.46 9.04 -14.33
C HIS A 4 29.37 8.05 -15.50
N LYS A 5 30.26 7.04 -15.55
CA LYS A 5 30.26 6.02 -16.59
C LYS A 5 29.09 5.04 -16.41
N ASP A 6 28.74 4.71 -15.16
CA ASP A 6 27.65 3.80 -14.87
C ASP A 6 26.27 4.42 -15.19
N THR A 7 26.10 5.73 -14.96
CA THR A 7 24.86 6.44 -15.32
C THR A 7 24.65 6.59 -16.82
N GLU A 8 25.72 6.82 -17.58
CA GLU A 8 25.66 6.95 -19.04
C GLU A 8 25.33 5.61 -19.70
N GLY A 9 25.96 4.52 -19.22
CA GLY A 9 25.63 3.16 -19.65
C GLY A 9 24.18 2.78 -19.37
N LEU A 10 23.66 3.09 -18.17
CA LEU A 10 22.26 2.82 -17.83
C LEU A 10 21.28 3.61 -18.71
N SER A 11 21.58 4.88 -19.00
CA SER A 11 20.73 5.70 -19.87
C SER A 11 20.65 5.15 -21.29
N ILE A 12 21.77 4.67 -21.84
CA ILE A 12 21.83 4.06 -23.17
C ILE A 12 20.97 2.78 -23.21
N ILE A 13 21.08 1.93 -22.17
CA ILE A 13 20.29 0.70 -22.07
C ILE A 13 18.79 1.03 -22.00
N CYS A 14 18.39 2.02 -21.19
CA CYS A 14 16.99 2.44 -21.11
C CYS A 14 16.47 3.00 -22.44
N ALA A 15 17.26 3.82 -23.14
CA ALA A 15 16.90 4.33 -24.45
C ALA A 15 16.81 3.21 -25.52
N GLY A 16 17.57 2.14 -25.33
CA GLY A 16 17.54 0.96 -26.18
C GLY A 16 16.34 0.03 -25.95
N LEU A 17 15.41 0.34 -25.03
CA LEU A 17 14.21 -0.49 -24.85
C LEU A 17 13.21 -0.29 -25.98
N GLY A 18 12.94 0.96 -26.34
CA GLY A 18 11.95 1.30 -27.35
C GLY A 18 11.53 2.77 -27.26
N ILE A 19 10.55 3.11 -28.07
CA ILE A 19 10.02 4.47 -28.20
C ILE A 19 8.48 4.37 -28.13
N ALA A 20 7.88 5.26 -27.34
CA ALA A 20 6.44 5.43 -27.35
C ALA A 20 6.00 6.00 -28.70
N GLU A 21 5.08 5.32 -29.37
CA GLU A 21 4.48 5.82 -30.60
C GLU A 21 3.39 6.81 -30.23
N GLU A 22 3.59 8.09 -30.54
CA GLU A 22 2.63 9.16 -30.28
C GLU A 22 1.81 9.44 -31.56
N ASP A 23 0.52 9.74 -31.39
CA ASP A 23 -0.30 10.27 -32.46
C ASP A 23 -0.03 11.75 -32.73
N GLU A 24 -0.65 12.29 -33.78
CA GLU A 24 -0.51 13.71 -34.17
C GLU A 24 -0.95 14.69 -33.06
N ASN A 25 -1.66 14.21 -32.03
CA ASN A 25 -2.12 14.98 -30.89
C ASN A 25 -1.23 14.77 -29.63
N GLY A 26 -0.15 13.98 -29.74
CA GLY A 26 0.74 13.65 -28.63
C GLY A 26 0.21 12.58 -27.67
N ASN A 27 -0.83 11.83 -28.04
CA ASN A 27 -1.30 10.69 -27.25
C ASN A 27 -0.51 9.43 -27.62
N VAL A 28 -0.05 8.69 -26.62
CA VAL A 28 0.63 7.41 -26.82
C VAL A 28 -0.37 6.40 -27.39
N ARG A 29 -0.14 5.96 -28.64
CA ARG A 29 -0.91 4.94 -29.36
C ARG A 29 -0.35 3.54 -29.23
N GLY A 30 0.95 3.43 -29.03
CA GLY A 30 1.64 2.13 -29.03
C GLY A 30 3.07 2.27 -28.51
N TYR A 31 3.81 1.16 -28.54
CA TYR A 31 5.20 1.13 -28.15
C TYR A 31 6.00 0.33 -29.17
N ALA A 32 6.98 0.98 -29.80
CA ALA A 32 7.90 0.35 -30.72
C ALA A 32 9.14 -0.13 -29.97
N LYS A 33 9.33 -1.45 -29.84
CA LYS A 33 10.55 -2.01 -29.26
C LYS A 33 11.71 -1.96 -30.26
N THR A 34 12.92 -1.78 -29.76
CA THR A 34 14.13 -1.92 -30.60
C THR A 34 14.48 -3.40 -30.81
N GLU A 35 15.38 -3.68 -31.76
CA GLU A 35 15.93 -5.03 -31.98
C GLU A 35 16.65 -5.61 -30.75
N HIS A 36 17.20 -4.75 -29.89
CA HIS A 36 17.96 -5.12 -28.70
C HIS A 36 17.14 -5.03 -27.40
N CYS A 37 15.82 -4.84 -27.48
CA CYS A 37 14.97 -4.63 -26.31
C CYS A 37 15.14 -5.73 -25.25
N LEU A 38 15.10 -7.00 -25.65
CA LEU A 38 15.24 -8.13 -24.72
C LEU A 38 16.61 -8.16 -24.03
N ASP A 39 17.69 -7.88 -24.77
CA ASP A 39 19.04 -7.87 -24.21
C ASP A 39 19.22 -6.68 -23.26
N ASN A 40 18.66 -5.51 -23.62
CA ASN A 40 18.64 -4.34 -22.75
C ASN A 40 17.84 -4.59 -21.46
N LEU A 41 16.71 -5.31 -21.50
CA LEU A 41 16.00 -5.72 -20.27
C LEU A 41 16.86 -6.65 -19.40
N LYS A 42 17.62 -7.57 -20.00
CA LYS A 42 18.53 -8.45 -19.24
C LYS A 42 19.71 -7.68 -18.65
N ASP A 43 20.26 -6.73 -19.39
CA ASP A 43 21.33 -5.88 -18.89
C ASP A 43 20.85 -4.96 -17.76
N LEU A 44 19.65 -4.41 -17.89
CA LEU A 44 19.00 -3.66 -16.83
C LEU A 44 18.81 -4.49 -15.55
N GLN A 45 18.44 -5.76 -15.67
CA GLN A 45 18.42 -6.68 -14.52
C GLN A 45 19.82 -6.84 -13.90
N ARG A 46 20.89 -6.90 -14.71
CA ARG A 46 22.27 -6.98 -14.19
C ARG A 46 22.66 -5.72 -13.42
N PHE A 47 22.23 -4.54 -13.86
CA PHE A 47 22.41 -3.29 -13.11
C PHE A 47 21.67 -3.33 -11.77
N LEU A 48 20.40 -3.74 -11.77
CA LEU A 48 19.58 -3.83 -10.56
C LEU A 48 20.12 -4.85 -9.55
N ARG A 49 20.62 -6.00 -9.99
CA ARG A 49 21.24 -7.02 -9.12
C ARG A 49 22.53 -6.53 -8.45
N ARG A 50 23.23 -5.59 -9.07
CA ARG A 50 24.50 -5.01 -8.57
C ARG A 50 24.27 -3.69 -7.84
N ASP A 51 23.03 -3.20 -7.79
CA ASP A 51 22.72 -1.96 -7.10
C ASP A 51 22.98 -2.11 -5.61
N ASP A 52 23.47 -1.03 -5.01
CA ASP A 52 23.80 -1.04 -3.60
C ASP A 52 22.50 -1.12 -2.76
N PRO A 53 22.37 -2.08 -1.83
CA PRO A 53 21.13 -2.28 -1.09
C PRO A 53 20.78 -1.11 -0.16
N GLN A 54 21.77 -0.32 0.29
CA GLN A 54 21.54 0.84 1.14
C GLN A 54 21.28 2.11 0.32
N ARG A 55 22.06 2.37 -0.72
CA ARG A 55 21.97 3.62 -1.50
C ARG A 55 20.91 3.56 -2.58
N ARG A 56 20.73 2.40 -3.22
CA ARG A 56 19.78 2.11 -4.29
C ARG A 56 19.81 3.15 -5.41
N ASP A 57 21.02 3.51 -5.86
CA ASP A 57 21.25 4.60 -6.82
C ASP A 57 20.61 4.27 -8.19
N VAL A 58 20.72 3.02 -8.66
CA VAL A 58 20.13 2.58 -9.93
C VAL A 58 18.60 2.62 -9.83
N PHE A 59 18.03 2.06 -8.75
CA PHE A 59 16.59 2.13 -8.49
C PHE A 59 16.07 3.57 -8.49
N LYS A 60 16.69 4.47 -7.71
CA LYS A 60 16.29 5.89 -7.62
C LYS A 60 16.31 6.57 -9.01
N LEU A 61 17.33 6.28 -9.83
CA LEU A 61 17.46 6.87 -11.16
C LEU A 61 16.38 6.37 -12.13
N LEU A 62 16.10 5.07 -12.14
CA LEU A 62 15.06 4.48 -12.98
C LEU A 62 13.65 4.98 -12.61
N CYS A 63 13.37 5.11 -11.31
CA CYS A 63 12.13 5.70 -10.81
C CYS A 63 12.01 7.19 -11.20
N LYS A 64 13.10 7.96 -11.09
CA LYS A 64 13.14 9.36 -11.52
C LYS A 64 12.83 9.50 -13.02
N TRP A 65 13.29 8.56 -13.85
CA TRP A 65 12.99 8.53 -15.29
C TRP A 65 11.61 7.96 -15.62
N LYS A 66 10.80 7.59 -14.62
CA LYS A 66 9.47 7.01 -14.79
C LYS A 66 9.48 5.80 -15.74
N MET A 67 10.56 5.02 -15.68
CA MET A 67 10.83 3.93 -16.63
C MET A 67 9.74 2.86 -16.62
N VAL A 68 9.09 2.60 -15.48
CA VAL A 68 7.99 1.63 -15.41
C VAL A 68 6.76 2.09 -16.18
N SER A 69 6.29 3.32 -15.97
CA SER A 69 5.13 3.83 -16.72
C SER A 69 5.46 4.13 -18.18
N ARG A 70 6.70 4.50 -18.48
CA ARG A 70 7.13 4.90 -19.83
C ARG A 70 7.46 3.71 -20.73
N ASP A 71 8.11 2.68 -20.19
CA ASP A 71 8.68 1.58 -20.98
C ASP A 71 8.12 0.22 -20.54
N ILE A 72 8.23 -0.15 -19.26
CA ILE A 72 7.91 -1.52 -18.82
C ILE A 72 6.43 -1.86 -18.99
N VAL A 73 5.53 -0.98 -18.53
CA VAL A 73 4.08 -1.17 -18.68
C VAL A 73 3.70 -1.26 -20.16
N PRO A 74 4.09 -0.32 -21.05
CA PRO A 74 3.82 -0.45 -22.47
C PRO A 74 4.41 -1.70 -23.13
N ILE A 75 5.60 -2.16 -22.71
CA ILE A 75 6.18 -3.41 -23.20
C ILE A 75 5.28 -4.60 -22.85
N ILE A 76 4.80 -4.68 -21.61
CA ILE A 76 3.89 -5.73 -21.15
C ILE A 76 2.57 -5.65 -21.92
N GLU A 77 1.97 -4.46 -22.03
CA GLU A 77 0.66 -4.26 -22.67
C GLU A 77 0.70 -4.47 -24.19
N THR A 78 1.80 -4.16 -24.87
CA THR A 78 1.90 -4.22 -26.35
C THR A 78 2.39 -5.58 -26.85
N PHE A 79 3.31 -6.23 -26.15
CA PHE A 79 3.96 -7.47 -26.61
C PHE A 79 3.52 -8.70 -25.81
N GLN A 80 2.24 -8.77 -25.48
CA GLN A 80 1.63 -9.82 -24.64
C GLN A 80 1.93 -11.25 -25.15
N SER A 81 2.03 -11.45 -26.47
CA SER A 81 2.32 -12.75 -27.07
C SER A 81 3.78 -13.20 -26.90
N ASP A 82 4.71 -12.28 -26.65
CA ASP A 82 6.13 -12.57 -26.43
C ASP A 82 6.37 -12.84 -24.94
N LYS A 83 5.97 -14.03 -24.46
CA LYS A 83 6.07 -14.42 -23.04
C LYS A 83 7.47 -14.18 -22.47
N ASN A 84 8.53 -14.44 -23.24
CA ASN A 84 9.91 -14.25 -22.79
C ASN A 84 10.21 -12.77 -22.52
N LEU A 85 9.75 -11.86 -23.38
CA LEU A 85 9.90 -10.43 -23.17
C LEU A 85 9.13 -9.96 -21.92
N VAL A 86 7.87 -10.40 -21.77
CA VAL A 86 7.02 -10.08 -20.62
C VAL A 86 7.64 -10.60 -19.32
N ILE A 87 8.16 -11.83 -19.29
CA ILE A 87 8.83 -12.39 -18.11
C ILE A 87 10.05 -11.55 -17.70
N ASN A 88 10.84 -11.06 -18.66
CA ASN A 88 11.99 -10.19 -18.36
C ASN A 88 11.57 -8.80 -17.87
N ALA A 89 10.45 -8.26 -18.37
CA ALA A 89 9.83 -7.05 -17.85
C ALA A 89 9.33 -7.24 -16.40
N VAL A 90 8.65 -8.35 -16.09
CA VAL A 90 8.20 -8.70 -14.73
C VAL A 90 9.37 -8.85 -13.76
N LYS A 91 10.49 -9.45 -14.18
CA LYS A 91 11.72 -9.51 -13.37
C LYS A 91 12.23 -8.13 -12.95
N ILE A 92 12.18 -7.16 -13.85
CA ILE A 92 12.53 -5.77 -13.53
C ILE A 92 11.54 -5.18 -12.53
N LEU A 93 10.23 -5.42 -12.69
CA LEU A 93 9.22 -4.99 -11.71
C LEU A 93 9.49 -5.56 -10.33
N VAL A 94 9.85 -6.84 -10.22
CA VAL A 94 10.22 -7.45 -8.93
C VAL A 94 11.39 -6.73 -8.28
N PHE A 95 12.48 -6.45 -9.03
CA PHE A 95 13.63 -5.71 -8.49
C PHE A 95 13.27 -4.28 -8.05
N LEU A 96 12.46 -3.58 -8.83
CA LEU A 96 12.07 -2.21 -8.52
C LEU A 96 11.08 -2.11 -7.36
N THR A 97 10.26 -3.14 -7.15
CA THR A 97 9.22 -3.14 -6.10
C THR A 97 9.69 -3.75 -4.78
N MET A 98 10.97 -4.13 -4.66
CA MET A 98 11.53 -4.64 -3.40
C MET A 98 11.26 -3.67 -2.22
N PRO A 99 10.78 -4.18 -1.08
CA PRO A 99 10.55 -3.37 0.12
C PRO A 99 11.78 -2.56 0.53
N VAL A 100 11.56 -1.36 1.06
CA VAL A 100 12.66 -0.49 1.52
C VAL A 100 13.13 -0.92 2.90
N ASP A 101 14.43 -1.17 3.04
CA ASP A 101 15.04 -1.38 4.35
C ASP A 101 15.04 -0.07 5.14
N THR A 102 14.65 -0.13 6.41
CA THR A 102 14.71 1.00 7.35
C THR A 102 16.11 1.60 7.53
N SER A 103 17.16 0.83 7.23
CA SER A 103 18.56 1.26 7.29
C SER A 103 19.06 1.91 5.99
N SER A 104 18.22 1.98 4.95
CA SER A 104 18.55 2.53 3.63
C SER A 104 18.59 4.06 3.62
N ASP A 105 19.33 4.64 2.66
CA ASP A 105 19.43 6.08 2.47
C ASP A 105 18.18 6.65 1.81
N ASP A 106 17.71 7.81 2.28
CA ASP A 106 16.54 8.53 1.75
C ASP A 106 15.26 7.69 1.72
N VAL A 107 14.98 6.91 2.77
CA VAL A 107 13.79 6.04 2.88
C VAL A 107 12.50 6.73 2.43
N ALA A 108 12.30 7.99 2.84
CA ALA A 108 11.09 8.75 2.48
C ALA A 108 10.94 8.91 0.95
N GLN A 109 12.02 9.23 0.24
CA GLN A 109 12.01 9.37 -1.22
C GLN A 109 11.80 8.02 -1.91
N GLN A 110 12.38 6.95 -1.37
CA GLN A 110 12.16 5.60 -1.92
C GLN A 110 10.70 5.16 -1.77
N ILE A 111 10.06 5.47 -0.63
CA ILE A 111 8.64 5.21 -0.42
C ILE A 111 7.79 5.99 -1.45
N GLU A 112 8.13 7.26 -1.73
CA GLU A 112 7.47 8.04 -2.78
C GLU A 112 7.58 7.36 -4.15
N TYR A 113 8.77 6.89 -4.52
CA TYR A 113 8.97 6.16 -5.77
C TYR A 113 8.20 4.83 -5.82
N LEU A 114 8.11 4.09 -4.72
CA LEU A 114 7.29 2.87 -4.67
C LEU A 114 5.80 3.16 -4.87
N TRP A 115 5.28 4.25 -4.32
CA TRP A 115 3.89 4.66 -4.58
C TRP A 115 3.65 5.01 -6.06
N ASP A 116 4.59 5.71 -6.69
CA ASP A 116 4.53 6.00 -8.13
C ASP A 116 4.52 4.72 -8.97
N LEU A 117 5.35 3.74 -8.59
CA LEU A 117 5.41 2.43 -9.24
C LEU A 117 4.10 1.67 -9.08
N LYS A 118 3.54 1.64 -7.86
CA LYS A 118 2.23 1.03 -7.60
C LYS A 118 1.15 1.69 -8.46
N ALA A 119 1.13 3.01 -8.54
CA ALA A 119 0.18 3.74 -9.38
C ALA A 119 0.31 3.38 -10.87
N ALA A 120 1.54 3.23 -11.38
CA ALA A 120 1.78 2.83 -12.76
C ALA A 120 1.32 1.39 -13.07
N LEU A 121 1.39 0.49 -12.09
CA LEU A 121 1.05 -0.92 -12.23
C LEU A 121 -0.43 -1.25 -11.99
N THR A 122 -1.18 -0.38 -11.30
CA THR A 122 -2.62 -0.55 -11.04
C THR A 122 -3.44 -0.29 -12.32
N ARG A 123 -3.30 -1.18 -13.32
CA ARG A 123 -3.98 -1.15 -14.62
C ARG A 123 -4.48 -2.55 -14.96
N ASN A 124 -5.75 -2.67 -15.33
CA ASN A 124 -6.39 -3.97 -15.63
C ASN A 124 -5.59 -4.76 -16.67
N LEU A 125 -5.29 -4.16 -17.83
CA LEU A 125 -4.58 -4.85 -18.91
C LEU A 125 -3.19 -5.34 -18.50
N THR A 126 -2.42 -4.51 -17.78
CA THR A 126 -1.10 -4.91 -17.29
C THR A 126 -1.19 -6.13 -16.38
N ILE A 127 -2.11 -6.13 -15.41
CA ILE A 127 -2.26 -7.23 -14.47
C ILE A 127 -2.78 -8.49 -15.18
N ALA A 128 -3.77 -8.37 -16.07
CA ALA A 128 -4.29 -9.48 -16.86
C ALA A 128 -3.21 -10.21 -17.66
N VAL A 129 -2.32 -9.46 -18.32
CA VAL A 129 -1.21 -10.02 -19.11
C VAL A 129 -0.17 -10.71 -18.21
N ILE A 130 0.08 -10.18 -17.02
CA ILE A 130 1.03 -10.81 -16.09
C ILE A 130 0.43 -12.11 -15.53
N VAL A 131 -0.87 -12.12 -15.21
CA VAL A 131 -1.58 -13.30 -14.72
C VAL A 131 -1.66 -14.37 -15.81
N SER A 132 -1.83 -14.01 -17.08
CA SER A 132 -1.88 -14.98 -18.18
C SER A 132 -0.56 -15.75 -18.39
N LEU A 133 0.57 -15.26 -17.84
CA LEU A 133 1.81 -16.05 -17.78
C LEU A 133 1.64 -17.35 -16.97
N LEU A 134 0.67 -17.39 -16.06
CA LEU A 134 0.41 -18.54 -15.18
C LEU A 134 -0.53 -19.58 -15.80
N GLU A 135 -1.11 -19.33 -16.97
CA GLU A 135 -2.05 -20.27 -17.62
C GLU A 135 -1.44 -21.67 -17.81
N GLU A 136 -0.23 -21.71 -18.36
CA GLU A 136 0.50 -22.96 -18.64
C GLU A 136 0.99 -23.64 -17.34
N PRO A 137 1.66 -22.95 -16.39
CA PRO A 137 1.96 -23.49 -15.07
C PRO A 137 0.76 -24.08 -14.33
N LEU A 138 -0.39 -23.40 -14.34
CA LEU A 138 -1.59 -23.86 -13.64
C LEU A 138 -2.21 -25.09 -14.33
N SER A 139 -2.16 -25.16 -15.66
CA SER A 139 -2.56 -26.36 -16.39
C SER A 139 -1.65 -27.55 -16.07
N HIS A 140 -0.34 -27.33 -15.97
CA HIS A 140 0.61 -28.37 -15.57
C HIS A 140 0.40 -28.83 -14.12
N LEU A 141 0.00 -27.91 -13.23
CA LEU A 141 -0.35 -28.21 -11.85
C LEU A 141 -1.56 -29.15 -11.78
N GLU A 142 -2.65 -28.83 -12.50
CA GLU A 142 -3.85 -29.68 -12.55
C GLU A 142 -3.57 -31.08 -13.12
N LEU A 143 -2.67 -31.17 -14.10
CA LEU A 143 -2.30 -32.43 -14.76
C LEU A 143 -1.22 -33.23 -14.02
N ALA A 144 -0.76 -32.78 -12.85
CA ALA A 144 0.35 -33.38 -12.10
C ALA A 144 1.65 -33.57 -12.91
N VAL A 145 1.94 -32.61 -13.80
CA VAL A 145 3.19 -32.53 -14.59
C VAL A 145 3.96 -31.24 -14.31
N PHE A 146 3.73 -30.65 -13.13
CA PHE A 146 4.30 -29.37 -12.71
C PHE A 146 5.83 -29.43 -12.62
N THR A 147 6.50 -28.50 -13.29
CA THR A 147 7.96 -28.49 -13.39
C THR A 147 8.61 -27.43 -12.48
N GLU A 148 9.92 -27.53 -12.28
CA GLU A 148 10.70 -26.51 -11.58
C GLU A 148 10.64 -25.14 -12.27
N ASP A 149 10.52 -25.11 -13.61
CA ASP A 149 10.40 -23.86 -14.36
C ASP A 149 9.01 -23.23 -14.21
N ASP A 150 7.95 -24.04 -14.14
CA ASP A 150 6.59 -23.59 -13.81
C ASP A 150 6.57 -22.97 -12.41
N TRP A 151 7.17 -23.67 -11.44
CA TRP A 151 7.32 -23.18 -10.07
C TRP A 151 8.02 -21.82 -10.01
N LYS A 152 9.18 -21.67 -10.66
CA LYS A 152 9.92 -20.40 -10.69
C LYS A 152 9.11 -19.26 -11.31
N LEU A 153 8.28 -19.56 -12.32
CA LEU A 153 7.43 -18.56 -12.95
C LEU A 153 6.29 -18.15 -12.01
N VAL A 154 5.64 -19.11 -11.34
CA VAL A 154 4.63 -18.85 -10.29
C VAL A 154 5.24 -18.01 -9.18
N GLN A 155 6.40 -18.41 -8.66
CA GLN A 155 7.12 -17.70 -7.60
C GLN A 155 7.48 -16.26 -8.02
N LEU A 156 7.92 -16.05 -9.26
CA LEU A 156 8.24 -14.72 -9.80
C LEU A 156 7.01 -13.81 -9.77
N VAL A 157 5.87 -14.30 -10.27
CA VAL A 157 4.62 -13.53 -10.34
C VAL A 157 4.07 -13.25 -8.95
N LEU A 158 4.02 -14.26 -8.07
CA LEU A 158 3.59 -14.09 -6.68
C LEU A 158 4.48 -13.11 -5.91
N THR A 159 5.80 -13.17 -6.11
CA THR A 159 6.74 -12.21 -5.49
C THR A 159 6.46 -10.78 -5.94
N MET A 160 6.11 -10.58 -7.21
CA MET A 160 5.71 -9.27 -7.71
C MET A 160 4.44 -8.77 -7.00
N PHE A 161 3.40 -9.61 -6.89
CA PHE A 161 2.17 -9.25 -6.18
C PHE A 161 2.44 -8.95 -4.70
N ARG A 162 3.21 -9.81 -4.02
CA ARG A 162 3.66 -9.59 -2.63
C ARG A 162 4.33 -8.23 -2.46
N ASN A 163 5.27 -7.91 -3.34
CA ASN A 163 6.00 -6.64 -3.30
C ASN A 163 5.06 -5.44 -3.46
N ILE A 164 4.12 -5.48 -4.41
CA ILE A 164 3.18 -4.36 -4.63
C ILE A 164 2.19 -4.23 -3.46
N LEU A 165 1.75 -5.36 -2.90
CA LEU A 165 0.90 -5.38 -1.70
C LEU A 165 1.62 -4.78 -0.50
N ALA A 166 2.93 -4.99 -0.35
CA ALA A 166 3.74 -4.44 0.74
C ALA A 166 3.87 -2.91 0.73
N ILE A 167 3.61 -2.25 -0.41
CA ILE A 167 3.65 -0.79 -0.54
C ILE A 167 2.40 -0.20 0.13
N GLN A 168 2.49 0.03 1.44
CA GLN A 168 1.43 0.62 2.28
C GLN A 168 1.95 1.72 3.22
N SER A 169 3.27 1.91 3.30
CA SER A 169 3.89 2.91 4.18
C SER A 169 3.63 4.32 3.67
N ILE A 170 3.13 5.21 4.54
CA ILE A 170 2.89 6.62 4.21
C ILE A 170 3.77 7.50 5.10
N THR A 171 4.63 8.32 4.48
CA THR A 171 5.56 9.20 5.19
C THR A 171 4.82 10.33 5.92
N VAL A 172 5.48 10.96 6.90
CA VAL A 172 4.90 12.09 7.64
C VAL A 172 4.59 13.27 6.72
N GLN A 173 5.46 13.53 5.73
CA GLN A 173 5.27 14.61 4.75
C GLN A 173 4.05 14.35 3.87
N GLN A 174 3.88 13.11 3.40
CA GLN A 174 2.73 12.68 2.61
C GLN A 174 1.41 12.80 3.40
N LYS A 175 1.42 12.40 4.68
CA LYS A 175 0.26 12.59 5.58
C LYS A 175 -0.08 14.08 5.73
N ALA A 176 0.92 14.94 5.91
CA ALA A 176 0.72 16.38 6.04
C ALA A 176 0.21 17.04 4.74
N SER A 177 0.52 16.48 3.57
CA SER A 177 0.07 16.95 2.26
C SER A 177 -1.37 16.55 1.93
N GLY A 178 -2.03 15.72 2.75
CA GLY A 178 -3.38 15.21 2.45
C GLY A 178 -3.43 14.09 1.40
N SER A 179 -2.28 13.58 0.93
CA SER A 179 -2.21 12.50 -0.06
C SER A 179 -2.58 11.12 0.50
N ALA A 180 -2.73 11.00 1.82
CA ALA A 180 -3.02 9.73 2.48
C ALA A 180 -4.30 9.05 1.95
N SER A 181 -5.36 9.81 1.67
CA SER A 181 -6.60 9.26 1.10
C SER A 181 -6.39 8.66 -0.30
N GLN A 182 -5.57 9.31 -1.13
CA GLN A 182 -5.26 8.83 -2.47
C GLN A 182 -4.48 7.51 -2.43
N PHE A 183 -3.53 7.38 -1.50
CA PHE A 183 -2.75 6.15 -1.31
C PHE A 183 -3.58 4.99 -0.76
N LEU A 184 -4.52 5.27 0.15
CA LEU A 184 -5.48 4.27 0.63
C LEU A 184 -6.39 3.79 -0.51
N HIS A 185 -6.98 4.72 -1.28
CA HIS A 185 -7.78 4.38 -2.45
C HIS A 185 -6.98 3.59 -3.50
N LEU A 186 -5.71 3.93 -3.73
CA LEU A 186 -4.85 3.18 -4.65
C LEU A 186 -4.58 1.76 -4.17
N THR A 187 -4.42 1.57 -2.85
CA THR A 187 -4.24 0.23 -2.25
C THR A 187 -5.51 -0.61 -2.41
N GLU A 188 -6.66 -0.03 -2.16
CA GLU A 188 -7.95 -0.67 -2.38
C GLU A 188 -8.20 -0.99 -3.84
N ARG A 189 -7.92 -0.05 -4.75
CA ARG A 189 -8.04 -0.28 -6.19
C ARG A 189 -7.15 -1.43 -6.65
N PHE A 190 -5.92 -1.52 -6.16
CA PHE A 190 -5.04 -2.64 -6.50
C PHE A 190 -5.60 -3.98 -6.01
N LEU A 191 -6.17 -4.00 -4.80
CA LEU A 191 -6.82 -5.19 -4.26
C LEU A 191 -8.06 -5.60 -5.09
N GLN A 192 -8.89 -4.64 -5.50
CA GLN A 192 -9.99 -4.87 -6.45
C GLN A 192 -9.50 -5.49 -7.76
N LEU A 193 -8.36 -5.03 -8.30
CA LEU A 193 -7.79 -5.62 -9.51
C LEU A 193 -7.35 -7.07 -9.31
N MET A 194 -6.79 -7.41 -8.15
CA MET A 194 -6.44 -8.79 -7.84
C MET A 194 -7.68 -9.71 -7.83
N PHE A 195 -8.83 -9.22 -7.37
CA PHE A 195 -10.09 -9.95 -7.50
C PHE A 195 -10.58 -10.03 -8.95
N GLN A 196 -10.57 -8.90 -9.69
CA GLN A 196 -11.05 -8.84 -11.08
C GLN A 196 -10.27 -9.76 -12.03
N GLU A 197 -8.97 -9.91 -11.80
CA GLU A 197 -8.07 -10.73 -12.62
C GLU A 197 -7.82 -12.13 -12.00
N ASN A 198 -8.71 -12.60 -11.11
CA ASN A 198 -8.68 -13.93 -10.47
C ASN A 198 -7.38 -14.29 -9.73
N VAL A 199 -6.58 -13.30 -9.32
CA VAL A 199 -5.33 -13.53 -8.59
C VAL A 199 -5.59 -14.19 -7.24
N MET A 200 -6.69 -13.83 -6.59
CA MET A 200 -7.09 -14.39 -5.30
C MET A 200 -7.44 -15.87 -5.40
N ASP A 201 -8.19 -16.27 -6.43
CA ASP A 201 -8.53 -17.68 -6.67
C ASP A 201 -7.28 -18.50 -6.99
N ILE A 202 -6.36 -17.93 -7.78
CA ILE A 202 -5.05 -18.57 -8.05
C ILE A 202 -4.29 -18.79 -6.74
N ILE A 203 -4.24 -17.81 -5.84
CA ILE A 203 -3.58 -17.98 -4.53
C ILE A 203 -4.25 -19.11 -3.73
N VAL A 204 -5.58 -19.19 -3.70
CA VAL A 204 -6.29 -20.28 -3.01
C VAL A 204 -5.94 -21.64 -3.61
N VAL A 205 -5.94 -21.76 -4.95
CA VAL A 205 -5.54 -23.00 -5.64
C VAL A 205 -4.11 -23.39 -5.30
N LEU A 206 -3.17 -22.44 -5.32
CA LEU A 206 -1.77 -22.73 -5.02
C LEU A 206 -1.58 -23.19 -3.56
N VAL A 207 -2.32 -22.62 -2.60
CA VAL A 207 -2.30 -23.06 -1.21
C VAL A 207 -2.76 -24.52 -1.08
N GLN A 208 -3.80 -24.93 -1.80
CA GLN A 208 -4.33 -26.30 -1.76
C GLN A 208 -3.31 -27.36 -2.22
N HIS A 209 -2.29 -26.95 -2.98
CA HIS A 209 -1.26 -27.84 -3.52
C HIS A 209 0.09 -27.67 -2.81
N VAL A 210 0.13 -26.97 -1.66
CA VAL A 210 1.37 -26.75 -0.88
C VAL A 210 1.95 -28.06 -0.34
N ASP A 211 1.09 -28.99 0.06
CA ASP A 211 1.46 -30.28 0.65
C ASP A 211 1.66 -31.41 -0.38
N ASP A 212 1.67 -31.07 -1.67
CA ASP A 212 1.88 -32.06 -2.73
C ASP A 212 3.25 -32.75 -2.62
N PRO A 213 3.34 -34.04 -3.04
CA PRO A 213 4.55 -34.85 -2.88
C PRO A 213 5.79 -34.26 -3.57
N ASP A 214 5.59 -33.50 -4.64
CA ASP A 214 6.66 -32.86 -5.42
C ASP A 214 7.35 -31.71 -4.66
N GLY A 215 6.67 -31.14 -3.66
CA GLY A 215 7.28 -30.23 -2.67
C GLY A 215 7.77 -28.88 -3.20
N TYR A 216 7.51 -28.53 -4.46
CA TYR A 216 7.91 -27.24 -5.05
C TYR A 216 7.24 -26.07 -4.31
N LEU A 217 5.92 -26.09 -4.18
CA LEU A 217 5.14 -25.01 -3.57
C LEU A 217 5.38 -24.86 -2.06
N ARG A 218 5.78 -25.95 -1.39
CA ARG A 218 6.13 -25.94 0.04
C ARG A 218 7.26 -24.95 0.38
N GLN A 219 8.13 -24.66 -0.59
CA GLN A 219 9.22 -23.69 -0.42
C GLN A 219 8.71 -22.24 -0.34
N ASP A 220 7.51 -21.98 -0.87
CA ASP A 220 6.89 -20.66 -0.97
C ASP A 220 5.84 -20.39 0.12
N ASN A 221 5.73 -21.24 1.15
CA ASN A 221 4.76 -21.05 2.24
C ASN A 221 4.92 -19.67 2.91
N LEU A 222 6.16 -19.22 3.10
CA LEU A 222 6.42 -17.88 3.65
C LEU A 222 5.98 -16.77 2.69
N LEU A 223 6.17 -16.97 1.37
CA LEU A 223 5.72 -16.00 0.36
C LEU A 223 4.20 -15.90 0.35
N LEU A 224 3.49 -17.03 0.39
CA LEU A 224 2.02 -17.06 0.48
C LEU A 224 1.54 -16.40 1.77
N LEU A 225 2.16 -16.71 2.91
CA LEU A 225 1.83 -16.09 4.19
C LEU A 225 2.04 -14.57 4.19
N GLU A 226 3.13 -14.09 3.59
CA GLU A 226 3.36 -12.65 3.42
C GLU A 226 2.29 -11.99 2.52
N ILE A 227 1.85 -12.67 1.47
CA ILE A 227 0.74 -12.18 0.62
C ILE A 227 -0.53 -12.03 1.46
N PHE A 228 -0.92 -13.07 2.22
CA PHE A 228 -2.07 -12.99 3.12
C PHE A 228 -1.91 -11.87 4.17
N HIS A 229 -0.72 -11.75 4.76
CA HIS A 229 -0.40 -10.68 5.70
C HIS A 229 -0.68 -9.31 5.09
N TYR A 230 -0.17 -9.02 3.90
CA TYR A 230 -0.35 -7.72 3.26
C TYR A 230 -1.75 -7.48 2.71
N ILE A 231 -2.50 -8.52 2.33
CA ILE A 231 -3.92 -8.41 1.97
C ILE A 231 -4.75 -7.94 3.17
N LEU A 232 -4.46 -8.49 4.36
CA LEU A 232 -5.21 -8.22 5.59
C LEU A 232 -4.64 -7.07 6.43
N LEU A 233 -3.44 -6.58 6.09
CA LEU A 233 -2.77 -5.53 6.84
C LEU A 233 -3.63 -4.27 6.88
N GLY A 234 -3.92 -3.79 8.10
CA GLY A 234 -4.74 -2.61 8.31
C GLY A 234 -6.23 -2.80 8.00
N LYS A 235 -6.73 -4.03 7.85
CA LYS A 235 -8.16 -4.32 7.77
C LYS A 235 -8.70 -4.68 9.16
N ASP A 236 -9.94 -4.27 9.45
CA ASP A 236 -10.62 -4.62 10.70
C ASP A 236 -11.31 -5.99 10.52
N PRO A 237 -10.90 -7.04 11.26
CA PRO A 237 -11.50 -8.36 11.13
C PRO A 237 -12.99 -8.37 11.51
N GLU A 238 -13.44 -7.49 12.41
CA GLU A 238 -14.85 -7.41 12.75
C GLU A 238 -15.69 -6.87 11.59
N LEU A 239 -15.16 -5.90 10.84
CA LEU A 239 -15.87 -5.34 9.68
C LEU A 239 -15.98 -6.38 8.56
N ILE A 240 -14.90 -7.14 8.32
CA ILE A 240 -14.92 -8.24 7.35
C ILE A 240 -15.89 -9.35 7.78
N ALA A 241 -15.96 -9.69 9.07
CA ALA A 241 -16.88 -10.72 9.54
C ALA A 241 -18.36 -10.26 9.48
N LYS A 242 -18.63 -8.96 9.71
CA LYS A 242 -19.99 -8.40 9.76
C LYS A 242 -20.67 -8.34 8.39
N THR A 243 -19.93 -8.24 7.28
CA THR A 243 -20.54 -8.26 5.93
C THR A 243 -21.33 -9.55 5.65
N SER A 244 -20.96 -10.67 6.27
CA SER A 244 -21.73 -11.92 6.22
C SER A 244 -23.16 -11.81 6.80
N THR A 245 -23.37 -10.88 7.74
CA THR A 245 -24.66 -10.70 8.43
C THR A 245 -25.62 -9.77 7.70
N VAL A 246 -25.10 -8.95 6.77
CA VAL A 246 -25.89 -7.98 6.00
C VAL A 246 -26.56 -8.65 4.80
N ASN A 247 -25.93 -9.66 4.20
CA ASN A 247 -26.49 -10.42 3.06
C ASN A 247 -27.76 -11.24 3.39
N PHE A 248 -28.24 -11.23 4.65
CA PHE A 248 -29.54 -11.80 5.04
C PHE A 248 -30.64 -10.74 5.28
N LYS A 249 -30.36 -9.45 5.04
CA LYS A 249 -31.35 -8.37 5.13
C LYS A 249 -31.30 -7.52 3.87
N ASP A 250 -32.23 -7.80 2.96
CA ASP A 250 -32.45 -7.06 1.71
C ASP A 250 -32.53 -5.53 1.91
N ASN A 251 -31.84 -4.81 1.01
CA ASN A 251 -32.14 -3.46 0.50
C ASN A 251 -32.29 -2.29 1.52
N GLU A 252 -31.19 -1.84 2.14
CA GLU A 252 -31.18 -0.58 2.92
C GLU A 252 -29.86 0.23 2.81
N ASP A 253 -29.07 0.03 1.75
CA ASP A 253 -27.67 0.48 1.70
C ASP A 253 -27.48 2.00 1.58
N CYS A 254 -28.48 2.73 1.06
CA CYS A 254 -28.41 4.19 0.93
C CYS A 254 -28.77 4.92 2.24
N GLU A 255 -29.55 4.31 3.13
CA GLU A 255 -29.85 4.86 4.46
C GLU A 255 -28.66 4.66 5.41
N ASN A 256 -27.94 3.54 5.31
CA ASN A 256 -26.82 3.22 6.20
C ASN A 256 -25.63 4.19 6.11
N VAL A 257 -25.26 4.64 4.90
CA VAL A 257 -24.14 5.61 4.74
C VAL A 257 -24.55 7.00 5.24
N ALA A 258 -25.78 7.42 4.96
CA ALA A 258 -26.31 8.69 5.42
C ALA A 258 -26.46 8.72 6.94
N ASP A 259 -26.90 7.61 7.54
CA ASP A 259 -27.09 7.49 8.99
C ASP A 259 -25.76 7.29 9.74
N SER A 260 -24.79 6.59 9.14
CA SER A 260 -23.41 6.55 9.64
C SER A 260 -22.77 7.94 9.62
N LEU A 261 -22.96 8.71 8.54
CA LEU A 261 -22.48 10.09 8.45
C LEU A 261 -23.18 10.99 9.48
N LYS A 262 -24.50 10.88 9.64
CA LYS A 262 -25.26 11.61 10.67
C LYS A 262 -24.77 11.27 12.07
N PHE A 263 -24.52 10.00 12.37
CA PHE A 263 -23.98 9.56 13.66
C PHE A 263 -22.59 10.17 13.92
N VAL A 264 -21.69 10.15 12.93
CA VAL A 264 -20.36 10.78 13.05
C VAL A 264 -20.48 12.30 13.24
N MET A 265 -21.37 12.96 12.49
CA MET A 265 -21.63 14.39 12.62
C MET A 265 -22.20 14.74 14.00
N GLU A 266 -23.10 13.93 14.54
CA GLU A 266 -23.70 14.12 15.86
C GLU A 266 -22.66 13.94 16.98
N VAL A 267 -21.80 12.92 16.86
CA VAL A 267 -20.68 12.70 17.79
C VAL A 267 -19.67 13.85 17.72
N GLU A 268 -19.38 14.38 16.54
CA GLU A 268 -18.48 15.52 16.37
C GLU A 268 -19.11 16.81 16.93
N ASP A 269 -20.39 17.05 16.65
CA ASP A 269 -21.12 18.21 17.15
C ASP A 269 -21.29 18.18 18.67
N GLU A 270 -21.48 17.01 19.27
CA GLU A 270 -21.53 16.86 20.72
C GLU A 270 -20.15 17.15 21.34
N LYS A 271 -19.07 16.66 20.75
CA LYS A 271 -17.70 17.04 21.15
C LYS A 271 -17.47 18.55 21.01
N ARG A 272 -17.93 19.17 19.91
CA ARG A 272 -17.85 20.61 19.68
C ARG A 272 -18.73 21.40 20.66
N ARG A 273 -19.88 20.87 21.08
CA ARG A 273 -20.77 21.46 22.09
C ARG A 273 -20.13 21.42 23.47
N VAL A 274 -19.60 20.27 23.90
CA VAL A 274 -18.87 20.15 25.17
C VAL A 274 -17.64 21.07 25.20
N PHE A 275 -16.92 21.19 24.08
CA PHE A 275 -15.80 22.12 23.97
C PHE A 275 -16.24 23.59 24.01
N ARG A 276 -17.34 23.94 23.35
CA ARG A 276 -17.93 25.28 23.41
C ARG A 276 -18.43 25.60 24.81
N GLN A 277 -19.17 24.71 25.47
CA GLN A 277 -19.67 24.91 26.84
C GLN A 277 -18.52 25.13 27.84
N ARG A 278 -17.40 24.41 27.71
CA ARG A 278 -16.18 24.65 28.53
C ARG A 278 -15.53 26.02 28.29
N ASN A 279 -15.77 26.64 27.14
CA ASN A 279 -15.16 27.91 26.73
C ASN A 279 -16.13 29.11 26.76
N VAL A 280 -17.45 28.88 26.78
CA VAL A 280 -18.49 29.92 26.75
C VAL A 280 -18.51 30.77 28.02
N GLU A 281 -17.96 30.28 29.14
CA GLU A 281 -17.81 31.08 30.37
C GLU A 281 -16.69 32.16 30.30
N ARG A 282 -16.07 32.40 29.13
CA ARG A 282 -14.93 33.33 29.03
C ARG A 282 -15.09 34.36 27.91
N TYR A 283 -15.51 35.57 28.27
CA TYR A 283 -15.08 36.75 27.54
C TYR A 283 -13.59 37.00 27.85
N PRO A 284 -12.69 37.14 26.85
CA PRO A 284 -11.25 37.23 27.08
C PRO A 284 -10.77 38.56 27.72
N GLN A 285 -11.68 39.44 28.12
CA GLN A 285 -11.37 40.84 28.46
C GLN A 285 -11.46 41.19 29.95
N TYR A 286 -11.93 40.29 30.82
CA TYR A 286 -11.93 40.48 32.28
C TYR A 286 -11.15 39.36 32.97
N ASP A 287 -9.83 39.49 32.97
CA ASP A 287 -8.92 38.54 33.63
C ASP A 287 -8.38 39.18 34.92
N GLY A 288 -9.16 39.08 36.00
CA GLY A 288 -8.76 39.53 37.33
C GLY A 288 -7.63 38.68 37.91
N THR A 289 -6.81 39.28 38.77
CA THR A 289 -5.78 38.55 39.54
C THR A 289 -6.24 38.40 40.97
N TYR A 290 -6.14 37.19 41.53
CA TYR A 290 -6.44 36.94 42.94
C TYR A 290 -5.32 36.15 43.61
N ILE A 291 -5.20 36.31 44.93
CA ILE A 291 -4.19 35.62 45.74
C ILE A 291 -4.90 34.50 46.50
N ARG A 292 -4.41 33.27 46.35
CA ARG A 292 -4.83 32.14 47.18
C ARG A 292 -3.75 31.90 48.24
N LEU A 293 -4.18 31.91 49.50
CA LEU A 293 -3.35 31.52 50.63
C LEU A 293 -3.39 29.99 50.78
N ALA A 294 -2.23 29.36 50.80
CA ALA A 294 -2.11 27.96 51.16
C ALA A 294 -2.11 27.79 52.68
N MET A 295 -2.40 26.58 53.15
CA MET A 295 -2.49 26.26 54.58
C MET A 295 -1.16 26.43 55.33
N ASP A 296 -0.05 26.53 54.61
CA ASP A 296 1.31 26.82 55.12
C ASP A 296 1.61 28.34 55.24
N GLY A 297 0.65 29.21 54.91
CA GLY A 297 0.80 30.67 54.92
C GLY A 297 1.40 31.26 53.66
N SER A 298 1.78 30.46 52.66
CA SER A 298 2.31 30.94 51.39
C SER A 298 1.20 31.54 50.51
N LYS A 299 1.53 32.63 49.79
CA LYS A 299 0.62 33.35 48.90
C LYS A 299 0.95 33.01 47.45
N LEU A 300 0.00 32.45 46.72
CA LEU A 300 0.14 32.14 45.30
C LEU A 300 -0.80 33.04 44.49
N LEU A 301 -0.25 33.75 43.50
CA LEU A 301 -0.98 34.65 42.62
C LEU A 301 -1.55 33.88 41.43
N PHE A 302 -2.87 33.92 41.26
CA PHE A 302 -3.57 33.27 40.16
C PHE A 302 -4.27 34.30 39.30
N LYS A 303 -4.25 34.06 37.98
CA LYS A 303 -4.93 34.88 36.99
C LYS A 303 -6.21 34.16 36.54
N GLY A 304 -7.35 34.81 36.63
CA GLY A 304 -8.68 34.27 36.26
C GLY A 304 -9.73 34.39 37.36
N ASN A 305 -10.86 33.70 37.18
CA ASN A 305 -11.96 33.71 38.15
C ASN A 305 -11.73 32.67 39.27
N PRO A 306 -11.86 33.03 40.56
CA PRO A 306 -11.72 32.08 41.68
C PRO A 306 -12.75 30.93 41.67
N ALA A 307 -13.89 31.08 40.99
CA ALA A 307 -14.95 30.07 40.95
C ALA A 307 -14.74 28.96 39.90
N SER A 308 -13.84 29.13 38.91
CA SER A 308 -13.69 28.21 37.77
C SER A 308 -12.58 27.17 37.92
N VAL A 309 -11.84 27.18 39.03
CA VAL A 309 -10.74 26.24 39.25
C VAL A 309 -11.26 24.97 39.91
N CYS A 310 -11.67 24.02 39.06
CA CYS A 310 -11.66 22.60 39.43
C CYS A 310 -10.27 22.27 40.03
N THR A 311 -10.25 21.56 41.15
CA THR A 311 -9.11 21.26 42.04
C THR A 311 -7.88 20.60 41.38
N ASN A 312 -7.89 20.41 40.06
CA ASN A 312 -6.82 19.79 39.27
C ASN A 312 -5.80 20.80 38.69
N GLY A 313 -5.96 22.12 38.94
CA GLY A 313 -5.06 23.16 38.42
C GLY A 313 -3.64 23.15 39.01
N LEU A 314 -3.46 22.57 40.21
CA LEU A 314 -2.16 22.52 40.90
C LEU A 314 -1.13 21.60 40.21
N ALA A 315 -1.56 20.65 39.38
CA ALA A 315 -0.66 19.75 38.67
C ALA A 315 -0.10 20.31 37.35
N LYS A 316 -0.55 21.50 36.89
CA LYS A 316 -0.19 22.05 35.57
C LYS A 316 0.93 23.09 35.60
N ALA A 317 1.35 23.56 36.78
CA ALA A 317 2.34 24.63 36.89
C ALA A 317 3.78 24.21 36.58
N HIS A 318 4.05 22.92 36.37
CA HIS A 318 5.40 22.40 36.07
C HIS A 318 5.48 21.62 34.76
N ARG A 319 4.80 22.09 33.70
CA ARG A 319 5.11 21.64 32.34
C ARG A 319 5.84 22.75 31.60
N VAL A 320 7.13 22.55 31.40
CA VAL A 320 7.97 23.24 30.40
C VAL A 320 7.15 23.44 29.13
N PRO A 321 7.14 24.62 28.50
CA PRO A 321 6.34 24.86 27.31
C PRO A 321 6.96 24.08 26.15
N ARG A 322 6.59 22.80 26.01
CA ARG A 322 6.57 22.18 24.69
C ARG A 322 5.46 22.92 23.94
N GLY A 323 5.84 23.67 22.90
CA GLY A 323 4.90 24.27 21.96
C GLY A 323 3.88 23.23 21.50
N PRO A 324 2.71 23.64 20.99
CA PRO A 324 1.65 22.69 20.65
C PRO A 324 2.24 21.68 19.67
N MET A 325 2.52 20.46 20.14
CA MET A 325 2.59 19.32 19.26
C MET A 325 1.19 19.32 18.64
N LYS A 326 1.09 19.75 17.38
CA LYS A 326 -0.02 19.33 16.55
C LYS A 326 -0.02 17.82 16.72
N LYS A 327 -0.95 17.31 17.53
CA LYS A 327 -1.38 15.93 17.42
C LYS A 327 -1.91 15.86 16.00
N VAL A 328 -1.03 15.49 15.07
CA VAL A 328 -1.46 14.94 13.80
C VAL A 328 -2.44 13.86 14.23
N ALA A 329 -3.70 14.01 13.82
CA ALA A 329 -4.76 13.07 14.14
C ALA A 329 -4.37 11.71 13.53
N SER A 330 -3.56 10.92 14.25
CA SER A 330 -3.09 9.63 13.77
C SER A 330 -2.41 8.91 14.93
N GLU A 331 -3.22 8.50 15.91
CA GLU A 331 -2.90 7.29 16.68
C GLU A 331 -4.14 6.41 16.84
N ASN A 332 -5.37 6.97 16.81
CA ASN A 332 -6.60 6.18 16.84
C ASN A 332 -7.56 6.65 15.73
N GLY A 333 -7.83 5.77 14.77
CA GLY A 333 -8.78 6.02 13.68
C GLY A 333 -8.15 5.72 12.33
N LEU A 334 -7.96 4.45 12.04
CA LEU A 334 -7.87 3.96 10.68
C LEU A 334 -9.10 4.52 9.93
N LEU A 335 -8.90 5.47 9.02
CA LEU A 335 -9.96 5.99 8.18
C LEU A 335 -10.35 4.86 7.23
N SER A 336 -11.31 4.04 7.66
CA SER A 336 -11.90 2.97 6.87
C SER A 336 -12.77 3.60 5.78
N LEU A 337 -12.13 4.20 4.78
CA LEU A 337 -12.65 4.16 3.41
C LEU A 337 -12.40 2.74 2.93
N GLN A 338 -13.32 1.84 3.26
CA GLN A 338 -13.32 0.50 2.72
C GLN A 338 -14.62 0.40 1.93
N ASP A 339 -14.47 0.22 0.64
CA ASP A 339 -15.55 -0.09 -0.29
C ASP A 339 -16.18 -1.40 0.17
N GLU A 340 -17.50 -1.37 0.43
CA GLU A 340 -18.24 -2.52 0.94
C GLU A 340 -18.10 -3.74 0.01
N SER A 341 -17.97 -3.50 -1.30
CA SER A 341 -17.75 -4.56 -2.29
C SER A 341 -16.43 -5.31 -2.06
N VAL A 342 -15.37 -4.60 -1.66
CA VAL A 342 -14.05 -5.20 -1.38
C VAL A 342 -14.08 -5.99 -0.08
N LEU A 343 -14.83 -5.50 0.91
CA LEU A 343 -15.03 -6.21 2.17
C LEU A 343 -15.80 -7.52 1.98
N GLU A 344 -16.82 -7.51 1.12
CA GLU A 344 -17.56 -8.72 0.77
C GLU A 344 -16.67 -9.73 0.03
N GLN A 345 -15.92 -9.28 -0.98
CA GLN A 345 -14.97 -10.13 -1.71
C GLN A 345 -13.90 -10.72 -0.78
N LEU A 346 -13.36 -9.92 0.15
CA LEU A 346 -12.43 -10.40 1.17
C LEU A 346 -13.05 -11.44 2.09
N HIS A 347 -14.30 -11.25 2.52
CA HIS A 347 -14.99 -12.23 3.35
C HIS A 347 -15.14 -13.57 2.63
N ILE A 348 -15.54 -13.55 1.34
CA ILE A 348 -15.65 -14.76 0.51
C ILE A 348 -14.29 -15.45 0.37
N PHE A 349 -13.26 -14.69 0.01
CA PHE A 349 -11.89 -15.20 -0.15
C PHE A 349 -11.34 -15.84 1.13
N ILE A 350 -11.49 -15.19 2.28
CA ILE A 350 -11.04 -15.73 3.57
C ILE A 350 -11.84 -16.99 3.92
N SER A 351 -13.15 -17.01 3.68
CA SER A 351 -13.98 -18.18 3.94
C SER A 351 -13.53 -19.38 3.08
N GLN A 352 -13.24 -19.15 1.81
CA GLN A 352 -12.70 -20.18 0.91
C GLN A 352 -11.34 -20.68 1.39
N PHE A 353 -10.41 -19.78 1.72
CA PHE A 353 -9.11 -20.15 2.25
C PHE A 353 -9.21 -20.97 3.55
N LEU A 354 -10.04 -20.54 4.50
CA LEU A 354 -10.24 -21.25 5.77
C LEU A 354 -10.86 -22.64 5.60
N SER A 355 -11.74 -22.80 4.62
CA SER A 355 -12.39 -24.09 4.33
C SER A 355 -11.54 -25.03 3.48
N ALA A 356 -10.62 -24.50 2.66
CA ALA A 356 -9.94 -25.28 1.64
C ALA A 356 -8.43 -25.44 1.82
N GLY A 357 -7.74 -24.63 2.65
CA GLY A 357 -6.27 -24.70 2.72
C GLY A 357 -5.60 -24.17 3.99
N TYR A 358 -6.35 -23.63 4.96
CA TYR A 358 -5.75 -23.15 6.21
C TYR A 358 -5.08 -24.26 7.03
N ASN A 359 -5.63 -25.47 7.01
CA ASN A 359 -5.07 -26.61 7.76
C ASN A 359 -3.80 -27.20 7.12
N ASP A 360 -3.57 -26.91 5.84
CA ASP A 360 -2.43 -27.39 5.05
C ASP A 360 -1.28 -26.35 5.03
N CYS A 361 -1.51 -25.16 5.59
CA CYS A 361 -0.47 -24.16 5.81
C CYS A 361 0.20 -24.44 7.17
N PRO A 362 1.54 -24.63 7.24
CA PRO A 362 2.21 -25.03 8.49
C PRO A 362 2.13 -23.93 9.57
N GLU A 363 2.10 -24.37 10.84
CA GLU A 363 2.24 -23.52 12.04
C GLU A 363 3.49 -22.63 12.05
#